data_AF-A0A7Y4NF02-F1
#
_entry.id   AF-A0A7Y4NF02-F1
#
_cell.length_a   1.000
_cell.length_b   1.000
_cell.length_c   1.000
_cell.angle_alpha   90.00
_cell.angle_beta   90.00
_cell.angle_gamma   90.00
#
_symmetry.space_group_name_H-M   'P 1'
#
loop_
_entity.id
_entity.type
_entity.pdbx_description
1 polymer ?
#
loop_
_entity_poly.entity_id
_entity_poly.type
_entity_poly.pdbx_seq_one_letter_code
_entity_poly.pdbx_strand_id
1 'polypeptide(L)'
;RVRAGPGSPAAARADTNADDLFRMGEVFFRKRDFVAASEHYERAYGLDPKPVYLAARAWSVYMDPSRKADMPRAKQWMADAVRTDPNCDRAHYQLGVIARVEGDMDRAERHFREAVRANPKHLEANQELRLIDMRKKNPPKKGLFR
;
A
#
# COMPACT_ATOMS: atom_id res chain seq x y z
N ARG A 1 26.59 7.83 52.02
CA ARG A 1 25.13 7.54 52.09
C ARG A 1 24.67 7.13 50.70
N VAL A 2 24.40 5.84 50.51
CA VAL A 2 23.87 5.25 49.28
C VAL A 2 22.37 5.55 49.24
N ARG A 3 21.87 6.19 48.19
CA ARG A 3 20.44 6.22 47.86
C ARG A 3 20.25 5.53 46.51
N ALA A 4 19.95 4.24 46.58
CA ALA A 4 19.29 3.51 45.52
C ALA A 4 17.89 4.12 45.36
N GLY A 5 17.56 4.61 44.16
CA GLY A 5 16.19 4.91 43.76
C GLY A 5 15.47 3.61 43.40
N PRO A 6 14.19 3.45 43.75
CA PRO A 6 13.46 2.23 43.48
C PRO A 6 13.20 2.13 41.98
N GLY A 7 13.49 0.96 41.43
CA GLY A 7 13.05 0.61 40.09
C GLY A 7 11.54 0.69 39.96
N SER A 8 11.09 1.11 38.78
CA SER A 8 9.90 0.54 38.19
C SER A 8 10.21 0.21 36.73
N PRO A 9 9.70 -0.93 36.26
CA PRO A 9 10.34 -1.78 35.28
C PRO A 9 10.07 -1.27 33.87
N ALA A 10 10.93 -1.66 32.94
CA ALA A 10 10.62 -1.98 31.55
C ALA A 10 9.12 -1.85 31.18
N ALA A 11 8.65 -0.63 30.90
CA ALA A 11 7.39 -0.41 30.20
C ALA A 11 7.71 -0.43 28.71
N ALA A 12 7.83 -1.66 28.20
CA ALA A 12 7.68 -2.01 26.79
C ALA A 12 8.49 -1.17 25.78
N ARG A 13 9.81 -1.29 25.81
CA ARG A 13 10.44 -1.74 24.56
C ARG A 13 10.03 -3.20 24.41
N ALA A 14 8.76 -3.43 24.05
CA ALA A 14 8.45 -4.66 23.36
C ALA A 14 9.48 -4.71 22.24
N ASP A 15 10.12 -5.85 22.04
CA ASP A 15 10.92 -6.10 20.86
C ASP A 15 9.98 -5.96 19.67
N THR A 16 9.72 -4.72 19.24
CA THR A 16 8.74 -4.42 18.21
C THR A 16 9.38 -4.87 16.92
N ASN A 17 9.11 -6.13 16.55
CA ASN A 17 9.54 -6.68 15.28
C ASN A 17 8.84 -5.95 14.13
N ALA A 18 9.32 -6.18 12.91
CA ALA A 18 8.79 -5.53 11.73
C ALA A 18 7.27 -5.80 11.53
N ASP A 19 6.79 -6.99 11.88
CA ASP A 19 5.37 -7.36 11.75
C ASP A 19 4.47 -6.61 12.76
N ASP A 20 4.93 -6.39 13.99
CA ASP A 20 4.22 -5.57 14.98
C ASP A 20 4.12 -4.11 14.52
N LEU A 21 5.22 -3.55 14.01
CA LEU A 21 5.24 -2.19 13.45
C LEU A 21 4.31 -2.09 12.24
N PHE A 22 4.34 -3.07 11.34
CA PHE A 22 3.46 -3.12 10.20
C PHE A 22 1.99 -3.18 10.63
N ARG A 23 1.64 -4.02 11.62
CA ARG A 23 0.29 -4.08 12.20
C ARG A 23 -0.15 -2.76 12.81
N MET A 24 0.75 -2.04 13.50
CA MET A 24 0.46 -0.68 13.99
C MET A 24 0.18 0.28 12.82
N GLY A 25 0.98 0.21 11.75
CA GLY A 25 0.76 0.97 10.52
C GLY A 25 -0.64 0.72 9.94
N GLU A 26 -1.10 -0.54 9.89
CA GLU A 26 -2.45 -0.90 9.42
C GLU A 26 -3.56 -0.34 10.33
N VAL A 27 -3.31 -0.24 11.64
CA VAL A 27 -4.25 0.40 12.59
C VAL A 27 -4.37 1.89 12.30
N PHE A 28 -3.25 2.60 12.16
CA PHE A 28 -3.26 4.04 11.86
C PHE A 28 -3.81 4.34 10.47
N PHE A 29 -3.50 3.49 9.48
CA PHE A 29 -4.03 3.61 8.13
C PHE A 29 -5.56 3.52 8.13
N ARG A 30 -6.15 2.58 8.88
CA ARG A 30 -7.61 2.47 9.04
C ARG A 30 -8.22 3.68 9.75
N LYS A 31 -7.49 4.31 10.67
CA LYS A 31 -7.88 5.59 11.30
C LYS A 31 -7.73 6.79 10.38
N ARG A 32 -7.22 6.60 9.15
CA ARG A 32 -6.86 7.66 8.19
C ARG A 32 -5.75 8.59 8.67
N ASP A 33 -5.01 8.18 9.70
CA ASP A 33 -3.78 8.84 10.11
C ASP A 33 -2.64 8.30 9.24
N PHE A 34 -2.55 8.85 8.04
CA PHE A 34 -1.61 8.40 7.03
C PHE A 34 -0.16 8.75 7.38
N VAL A 35 0.05 9.79 8.19
CA VAL A 35 1.38 10.20 8.65
C VAL A 35 1.92 9.14 9.61
N ALA A 36 1.18 8.84 10.69
CA ALA A 36 1.58 7.80 11.63
C ALA A 36 1.68 6.42 10.96
N ALA A 37 0.77 6.10 10.03
CA ALA A 37 0.86 4.86 9.25
C ALA A 37 2.20 4.76 8.49
N SER A 38 2.58 5.82 7.77
CA SER A 38 3.83 5.87 7.01
C SER A 38 5.06 5.69 7.90
N GLU A 39 5.08 6.29 9.09
CA GLU A 39 6.20 6.17 10.03
C GLU A 39 6.34 4.74 10.56
N HIS A 40 5.23 4.10 10.88
CA HIS A 40 5.23 2.70 11.31
C HIS A 40 5.67 1.75 10.19
N TYR A 41 5.21 1.96 8.96
CA TYR A 41 5.65 1.17 7.80
C TYR A 41 7.12 1.41 7.46
N GLU A 42 7.61 2.65 7.57
CA GLU A 42 9.03 2.96 7.39
C GLU A 42 9.90 2.22 8.41
N ARG A 43 9.52 2.24 9.69
CA ARG A 43 10.25 1.52 10.72
C ARG A 43 10.19 0.01 10.49
N ALA A 44 9.04 -0.53 10.07
CA ALA A 44 8.92 -1.94 9.72
C ALA A 44 9.88 -2.32 8.58
N TYR A 45 9.89 -1.54 7.50
CA TYR A 45 10.78 -1.73 6.36
C TYR A 45 12.26 -1.58 6.73
N GLY A 46 12.59 -0.68 7.67
CA GLY A 46 13.96 -0.52 8.17
C GLY A 46 14.46 -1.70 9.00
N LEU A 47 13.57 -2.45 9.66
CA LEU A 47 13.92 -3.67 10.39
C LEU A 47 13.98 -4.90 9.47
N ASP A 48 13.04 -5.01 8.54
CA ASP A 48 12.94 -6.10 7.58
C ASP A 48 12.45 -5.55 6.24
N PRO A 49 13.33 -5.41 5.24
CA PRO A 49 13.02 -4.78 3.94
C PRO A 49 12.07 -5.57 3.03
N LYS A 50 10.85 -5.86 3.50
CA LYS A 50 9.84 -6.57 2.72
C LYS A 50 9.13 -5.64 1.72
N PRO A 51 8.90 -6.09 0.48
CA PRO A 51 8.14 -5.37 -0.54
C PRO A 51 6.76 -4.93 -0.07
N VAL A 52 6.07 -5.77 0.71
CA VAL A 52 4.73 -5.46 1.24
C VAL A 52 4.73 -4.28 2.21
N TYR A 53 5.80 -4.07 2.99
CA TYR A 53 5.92 -2.91 3.88
C TYR A 53 6.23 -1.64 3.10
N LEU A 54 7.10 -1.73 2.09
CA LEU A 54 7.39 -0.61 1.20
C LEU A 54 6.14 -0.17 0.42
N ALA A 55 5.37 -1.13 -0.08
CA ALA A 55 4.08 -0.88 -0.75
C ALA A 55 3.09 -0.19 0.21
N ALA A 56 2.99 -0.66 1.46
CA ALA A 56 2.11 -0.06 2.46
C ALA A 56 2.52 1.39 2.81
N ARG A 57 3.82 1.63 2.98
CA ARG A 57 4.38 2.97 3.16
C ARG A 57 4.03 3.88 1.98
N ALA A 58 4.33 3.43 0.77
CA ALA A 58 4.02 4.16 -0.45
C ALA A 58 2.53 4.50 -0.54
N TRP A 59 1.66 3.54 -0.24
CA TRP A 59 0.21 3.74 -0.26
C TRP A 59 -0.25 4.77 0.78
N SER A 60 0.32 4.75 1.99
CA SER A 60 0.01 5.75 3.02
C SER A 60 0.37 7.17 2.59
N VAL A 61 1.49 7.35 1.89
CA VAL A 61 1.89 8.66 1.35
C VAL A 61 0.98 9.06 0.19
N TYR A 62 0.67 8.14 -0.72
CA TYR A 62 -0.21 8.41 -1.87
C TYR A 62 -1.64 8.81 -1.43
N MET A 63 -2.17 8.18 -0.38
CA MET A 63 -3.52 8.43 0.12
C MET A 63 -3.64 9.69 0.98
N ASP A 64 -2.53 10.31 1.35
CA ASP A 64 -2.51 11.49 2.21
C ASP A 64 -2.72 12.78 1.39
N PRO A 65 -3.84 13.51 1.59
CA PRO A 65 -4.11 14.73 0.85
C PRO A 65 -3.14 15.87 1.16
N SER A 66 -2.43 15.82 2.30
CA SER A 66 -1.41 16.80 2.66
C SER A 66 -0.06 16.55 1.98
N ARG A 67 0.19 15.34 1.47
CA ARG A 67 1.46 14.92 0.86
C ARG A 67 1.37 14.73 -0.66
N LYS A 68 0.57 15.55 -1.34
CA LYS A 68 0.45 15.50 -2.81
C LYS A 68 1.80 15.66 -3.53
N ALA A 69 2.69 16.49 -2.99
CA ALA A 69 4.04 16.68 -3.52
C ALA A 69 4.88 15.39 -3.48
N ASP A 70 4.59 14.48 -2.56
CA ASP A 70 5.30 13.20 -2.39
C ASP A 70 4.68 12.05 -3.21
N MET A 71 3.54 12.27 -3.89
CA MET A 71 2.89 11.24 -4.72
C MET A 71 3.82 10.64 -5.79
N PRO A 72 4.67 11.39 -6.50
CA PRO A 72 5.63 10.81 -7.44
C PRO A 72 6.61 9.85 -6.77
N ARG A 73 7.09 10.19 -5.57
CA ARG A 73 7.99 9.34 -4.78
C ARG A 73 7.29 8.09 -4.27
N ALA A 74 6.03 8.22 -3.83
CA ALA A 74 5.20 7.08 -3.45
C ALA A 74 5.03 6.10 -4.63
N LYS A 75 4.75 6.60 -5.84
CA LYS A 75 4.67 5.77 -7.04
C LYS A 75 5.99 5.05 -7.34
N GLN A 76 7.12 5.73 -7.15
CA GLN A 76 8.44 5.13 -7.32
C GLN A 76 8.71 4.01 -6.30
N TRP A 77 8.42 4.22 -5.01
CA TRP A 77 8.54 3.18 -3.99
C TRP A 77 7.65 1.96 -4.28
N MET A 78 6.45 2.19 -4.80
CA MET A 78 5.56 1.11 -5.22
C MET A 78 6.13 0.30 -6.39
N ALA A 79 6.72 1.00 -7.37
CA ALA A 79 7.43 0.35 -8.48
C ALA A 79 8.67 -0.41 -8.00
N ASP A 80 9.39 0.11 -7.01
CA ASP A 80 10.52 -0.57 -6.38
C ASP A 80 10.10 -1.85 -5.63
N ALA A 81 8.94 -1.82 -4.96
CA ALA A 81 8.37 -3.01 -4.33
C ALA A 81 8.11 -4.13 -5.36
N VAL A 82 7.48 -3.80 -6.49
CA VAL A 82 7.26 -4.74 -7.60
C VAL A 82 8.57 -5.21 -8.24
N ARG A 83 9.56 -4.32 -8.37
CA ARG A 83 10.87 -4.67 -8.92
C ARG A 83 11.62 -5.66 -8.03
N THR A 84 11.49 -5.50 -6.71
CA THR A 84 12.15 -6.36 -5.72
C THR A 84 11.43 -7.71 -5.60
N ASP A 85 10.10 -7.69 -5.63
CA ASP A 85 9.27 -8.90 -5.68
C ASP A 85 8.13 -8.74 -6.70
N PRO A 86 8.30 -9.34 -7.89
CA PRO A 86 7.27 -9.35 -8.93
C PRO A 86 5.98 -10.09 -8.54
N ASN A 87 5.95 -10.79 -7.40
CA ASN A 87 4.76 -11.45 -6.88
C ASN A 87 4.12 -10.69 -5.71
N CYS A 88 4.53 -9.43 -5.46
CA CYS A 88 3.86 -8.59 -4.47
C CYS A 88 2.49 -8.15 -4.97
N ASP A 89 1.47 -8.96 -4.69
CA ASP A 89 0.07 -8.75 -5.09
C ASP A 89 -0.46 -7.38 -4.63
N ARG A 90 -0.15 -6.98 -3.39
CA ARG A 90 -0.52 -5.66 -2.84
C ARG A 90 0.03 -4.51 -3.67
N ALA A 91 1.31 -4.55 -4.04
CA ALA A 91 1.95 -3.49 -4.81
C ALA A 91 1.38 -3.41 -6.22
N HIS A 92 1.15 -4.56 -6.85
CA HIS A 92 0.46 -4.64 -8.13
C HIS A 92 -0.96 -4.07 -8.06
N TYR A 93 -1.77 -4.45 -7.08
CA TYR A 93 -3.10 -3.90 -6.91
C TYR A 93 -3.07 -2.37 -6.75
N GLN A 94 -2.20 -1.85 -5.90
CA GLN A 94 -2.11 -0.40 -5.65
C GLN A 94 -1.62 0.38 -6.88
N LEU A 95 -0.66 -0.14 -7.65
CA LEU A 95 -0.29 0.44 -8.96
C LEU A 95 -1.45 0.41 -9.95
N GLY A 96 -2.28 -0.64 -9.93
CA GLY A 96 -3.49 -0.73 -10.74
C GLY A 96 -4.50 0.37 -10.37
N VAL A 97 -4.73 0.60 -9.07
CA VAL A 97 -5.60 1.68 -8.59
C VAL A 97 -5.06 3.04 -9.02
N ILE A 98 -3.75 3.28 -8.88
CA ILE A 98 -3.10 4.53 -9.31
C ILE A 98 -3.29 4.76 -10.80
N ALA A 99 -3.01 3.75 -11.64
CA ALA A 99 -3.19 3.84 -13.09
C ALA A 99 -4.66 4.11 -13.46
N ARG A 100 -5.61 3.48 -12.76
CA ARG A 100 -7.05 3.74 -12.95
C ARG A 100 -7.42 5.19 -12.62
N VAL A 101 -6.87 5.76 -11.54
CA VAL A 101 -7.08 7.17 -11.16
C VAL A 101 -6.46 8.13 -12.18
N GLU A 102 -5.32 7.76 -12.77
CA GLU A 102 -4.66 8.50 -13.85
C GLU A 102 -5.39 8.37 -15.21
N GLY A 103 -6.44 7.56 -15.29
CA GLY A 103 -7.21 7.32 -16.53
C GLY A 103 -6.58 6.29 -17.47
N ASP A 104 -5.47 5.68 -17.09
CA ASP A 104 -4.80 4.66 -17.89
C ASP A 104 -5.35 3.26 -17.55
N MET A 105 -6.48 2.95 -18.18
CA MET A 105 -7.20 1.69 -17.93
C MET A 105 -6.41 0.45 -18.39
N ASP A 106 -5.54 0.58 -19.40
CA ASP A 106 -4.72 -0.52 -19.91
C ASP A 106 -3.61 -0.89 -18.92
N ARG A 107 -2.91 0.12 -18.36
CA ARG A 107 -1.94 -0.09 -17.28
C ARG A 107 -2.65 -0.63 -16.02
N ALA A 108 -3.83 -0.11 -15.70
CA ALA A 108 -4.60 -0.58 -14.55
C ALA A 108 -4.93 -2.07 -14.65
N GLU A 109 -5.50 -2.50 -15.77
CA GLU A 109 -5.85 -3.90 -16.02
C GLU A 109 -4.63 -4.82 -15.93
N ARG A 110 -3.49 -4.43 -16.54
CA ARG A 110 -2.26 -5.23 -16.47
C ARG A 110 -1.85 -5.45 -15.01
N HIS A 111 -1.82 -4.39 -14.21
CA HIS A 111 -1.44 -4.47 -12.81
C HIS A 111 -2.44 -5.28 -11.96
N PHE A 112 -3.74 -5.15 -12.21
CA PHE A 112 -4.72 -5.99 -11.52
C PHE A 112 -4.59 -7.47 -11.91
N ARG A 113 -4.26 -7.79 -13.17
CA ARG A 113 -3.97 -9.17 -13.60
C ARG A 113 -2.73 -9.73 -12.90
N GLU A 114 -1.67 -8.94 -12.77
CA GLU A 114 -0.48 -9.37 -12.02
C GLU A 114 -0.79 -9.61 -10.53
N ALA A 115 -1.62 -8.76 -9.91
CA ALA A 115 -2.07 -8.98 -8.53
C ALA A 115 -2.84 -10.31 -8.38
N VAL A 116 -3.76 -10.61 -9.29
CA VAL A 116 -4.50 -11.89 -9.29
C VAL A 116 -3.60 -13.09 -9.64
N ARG A 117 -2.60 -12.92 -10.52
CA ARG A 117 -1.62 -13.96 -10.83
C ARG A 117 -0.80 -14.33 -9.61
N ALA A 118 -0.33 -13.32 -8.87
CA ALA A 118 0.45 -13.50 -7.65
C ALA A 118 -0.40 -14.09 -6.51
N ASN A 119 -1.63 -13.59 -6.35
CA ASN A 119 -2.59 -14.06 -5.36
C ASN A 119 -3.98 -14.22 -6.00
N PRO A 120 -4.34 -15.45 -6.42
CA PRO A 120 -5.65 -15.72 -7.01
C PRO A 120 -6.85 -15.38 -6.10
N LYS A 121 -6.62 -15.25 -4.79
CA LYS A 121 -7.64 -14.90 -3.78
C LYS A 121 -7.68 -13.41 -3.45
N HIS A 122 -6.91 -12.54 -4.13
CA HIS A 122 -6.98 -11.10 -3.92
C HIS A 122 -8.35 -10.56 -4.36
N LEU A 123 -9.22 -10.27 -3.40
CA LEU A 123 -10.63 -9.97 -3.64
C LEU A 123 -10.81 -8.68 -4.47
N GLU A 124 -10.12 -7.62 -4.07
CA GLU A 124 -10.23 -6.29 -4.67
C GLU A 124 -9.70 -6.28 -6.12
N ALA A 125 -8.56 -6.94 -6.38
CA ALA A 125 -8.04 -7.05 -7.74
C ALA A 125 -8.99 -7.85 -8.65
N ASN A 126 -9.59 -8.93 -8.16
CA ASN A 126 -10.61 -9.68 -8.90
C ASN A 126 -11.86 -8.84 -9.19
N GLN A 127 -12.31 -8.02 -8.23
CA GLN A 127 -13.44 -7.11 -8.42
C GLN A 127 -13.14 -6.05 -9.49
N GLU A 128 -11.96 -5.44 -9.46
CA GLU A 128 -11.52 -4.45 -10.45
C GLU A 128 -11.44 -5.07 -11.86
N LEU A 129 -10.88 -6.28 -12.01
CA LEU A 129 -10.86 -6.98 -13.30
C LEU A 129 -12.25 -7.29 -13.82
N ARG A 130 -13.16 -7.75 -12.95
CA ARG A 130 -14.55 -8.02 -13.34
C ARG A 130 -15.23 -6.75 -13.87
N LEU A 131 -15.01 -5.60 -13.24
CA LEU A 131 -15.55 -4.33 -13.70
C LEU A 131 -14.96 -3.91 -15.05
N ILE A 132 -13.65 -4.09 -15.25
CA ILE A 132 -12.97 -3.82 -16.52
C ILE A 132 -13.52 -4.72 -17.63
N ASP A 133 -13.63 -6.02 -17.40
CA ASP A 133 -14.15 -6.98 -18.37
C ASP A 133 -15.61 -6.71 -18.73
N MET A 134 -16.44 -6.32 -17.76
CA MET A 134 -17.82 -5.90 -18.01
C MET A 134 -17.90 -4.67 -18.90
N ARG A 135 -17.05 -3.65 -18.66
CA ARG A 135 -16.98 -2.46 -19.50
C ARG A 135 -16.48 -2.76 -20.91
N LYS A 136 -15.58 -3.74 -21.07
CA LYS A 136 -15.11 -4.19 -22.40
C LYS A 136 -16.20 -4.92 -23.17
N LYS A 137 -17.00 -5.77 -22.49
CA LYS A 137 -18.13 -6.48 -23.10
C LYS A 137 -19.28 -5.54 -23.46
N ASN A 138 -19.53 -4.54 -22.62
CA ASN A 138 -20.56 -3.53 -22.82
C ASN A 138 -19.93 -2.13 -22.84
N PRO A 139 -19.24 -1.76 -23.93
CA PRO A 139 -18.62 -0.45 -24.03
C PRO A 139 -19.72 0.61 -23.88
N PRO A 140 -19.52 1.66 -23.07
CA PRO A 140 -20.50 2.72 -22.97
C PRO A 140 -20.75 3.28 -24.37
N LYS A 141 -22.03 3.40 -24.76
CA LYS A 141 -22.39 4.07 -26.01
C LYS A 141 -21.73 5.44 -25.96
N LYS A 142 -20.76 5.71 -26.84
CA LYS A 142 -20.14 7.03 -26.97
C LYS A 142 -21.29 8.03 -27.09
N GLY A 143 -21.42 8.90 -26.10
CA GLY A 143 -22.46 9.91 -26.06
C GLY A 143 -22.41 10.68 -27.37
N LEU A 144 -23.51 10.60 -28.11
CA LEU A 144 -23.78 11.40 -29.29
C LEU A 144 -24.04 12.84 -28.80
N PHE A 145 -22.99 13.53 -28.34
CA PHE A 145 -23.05 14.96 -28.13
C PHE A 145 -22.46 15.61 -29.38
N ARG A 146 -23.37 15.96 -30.29
CA ARG A 146 -23.15 17.00 -31.31
C ARG A 146 -23.44 18.35 -30.69
#